data_AF-R4FZK7-F1
#
_entry.id   AF-R4FZK7-F1
#
_cell.length_a   1.000
_cell.length_b   1.000
_cell.length_c   1.000
_cell.angle_alpha   90.00
_cell.angle_beta   90.00
_cell.angle_gamma   90.00
#
_symmetry.space_group_name_H-M   'P 1'
#
loop_
_entity.id
_entity.type
_entity.pdbx_description
1 polymer ?
#
loop_
_entity_poly.entity_id
_entity_poly.type
_entity_poly.pdbx_seq_one_letter_code
_entity_poly.pdbx_strand_id
1 'polypeptide(L)' 'MYFLLLGIPFFIYGLIVMVQRFFFYHDTWEMIKGGLFLLIGLMALFFAKQYYNKTER' A
#
# COMPACT_ATOMS: atom_id res chain seq x y z
N MET A 1 -2.17 -11.20 -11.64
CA MET A 1 -2.94 -9.97 -11.97
C MET A 1 -3.76 -9.43 -10.79
N TYR A 2 -4.52 -10.25 -10.05
CA TYR A 2 -5.35 -9.78 -8.92
C TYR A 2 -4.60 -9.02 -7.80
N PHE A 3 -3.36 -9.42 -7.47
CA PHE A 3 -2.56 -8.75 -6.45
C PHE A 3 -2.17 -7.30 -6.80
N LEU A 4 -1.90 -7.01 -8.08
CA LEU A 4 -1.60 -5.66 -8.55
C LEU A 4 -2.84 -4.78 -8.53
N LEU A 5 -3.99 -5.35 -8.94
CA LEU A 5 -5.26 -4.63 -9.02
C LEU A 5 -5.76 -4.18 -7.64
N LEU A 6 -5.48 -4.95 -6.59
CA LEU A 6 -5.80 -4.60 -5.21
C LEU A 6 -4.67 -3.81 -4.52
N GLY A 7 -3.41 -4.19 -4.75
CA GLY A 7 -2.26 -3.59 -4.07
C GLY A 7 -2.05 -2.10 -4.39
N ILE A 8 -2.22 -1.71 -5.65
CA ILE A 8 -2.06 -0.31 -6.08
C ILE A 8 -3.08 0.63 -5.40
N PRO A 9 -4.41 0.39 -5.45
CA PRO A 9 -5.36 1.29 -4.82
C PRO A 9 -5.20 1.34 -3.30
N PHE A 10 -4.86 0.23 -2.63
CA PHE A 10 -4.56 0.25 -1.19
C PHE A 10 -3.29 1.06 -0.86
N PHE A 11 -2.25 0.96 -1.70
CA PHE A 11 -1.03 1.73 -1.54
C PHE A 11 -1.28 3.24 -1.71
N ILE A 12 -2.00 3.63 -2.77
CA ILE A 12 -2.37 5.02 -3.05
C ILE A 12 -3.24 5.58 -1.91
N TYR A 13 -4.23 4.81 -1.44
CA TYR A 13 -5.07 5.20 -0.33
C TYR A 13 -4.27 5.44 0.96
N GLY A 14 -3.38 4.50 1.31
CA GLY A 14 -2.49 4.63 2.47
C GLY A 14 -1.60 5.87 2.39
N LEU A 15 -1.04 6.15 1.20
CA LEU A 15 -0.22 7.33 0.95
C LEU A 15 -1.01 8.63 1.14
N ILE A 16 -2.22 8.73 0.55
CA ILE A 16 -3.08 9.91 0.65
C ILE A 16 -3.45 10.19 2.11
N VAL A 17 -3.86 9.16 2.85
CA VAL A 17 -4.20 9.29 4.28
C VAL A 17 -2.99 9.75 5.08
N MET A 18 -1.81 9.19 4.81
CA MET A 18 -0.58 9.58 5.52
C MET A 18 -0.20 11.04 5.24
N VAL A 19 -0.27 11.48 3.98
CA VAL A 19 0.04 12.86 3.57
C VAL A 19 -0.98 13.84 4.14
N GLN A 20 -2.29 13.57 4.03
CA GLN A 20 -3.31 14.45 4.60
C GLN A 20 -3.17 14.58 6.12
N ARG A 21 -2.96 13.47 6.84
CA ARG A 21 -2.81 13.51 8.29
C ARG A 21 -1.50 14.19 8.69
N PHE A 22 -0.39 13.96 7.99
CA PHE A 22 0.86 14.65 8.27
C PHE A 22 0.75 16.18 8.15
N PHE A 23 0.02 16.68 7.15
CA PHE A 23 -0.07 18.13 6.90
C PHE A 23 -1.22 18.84 7.63
N PHE A 24 -2.37 18.18 7.87
CA PHE A 24 -3.57 18.86 8.35
C PHE A 24 -4.00 18.48 9.77
N TYR A 25 -3.77 17.24 10.21
CA TYR A 25 -4.23 16.73 11.51
C TYR A 25 -3.24 15.71 12.04
N HIS A 26 -2.46 16.11 13.04
CA HIS A 26 -1.42 15.30 13.71
C HIS A 26 -2.00 14.14 14.55
N ASP A 27 -2.98 13.44 14.00
CA ASP A 27 -3.68 12.31 14.60
C ASP A 27 -2.86 11.04 14.36
N THR A 28 -2.13 10.66 15.39
CA THR A 28 -1.17 9.55 15.35
C THR A 28 -1.86 8.22 15.05
N TRP A 29 -3.11 8.04 15.46
CA TRP A 29 -3.86 6.81 15.25
C TRP A 29 -4.14 6.56 13.76
N GLU A 30 -4.49 7.62 13.05
CA GLU A 30 -4.82 7.56 11.63
C GLU A 30 -3.56 7.45 10.76
N MET A 31 -2.43 8.01 11.21
CA MET A 31 -1.13 7.75 10.59
C MET A 31 -0.71 6.29 10.69
N ILE A 32 -0.94 5.63 11.83
CA ILE A 32 -0.65 4.20 12.02
C ILE A 32 -1.50 3.35 11.05
N LYS A 33 -2.79 3.67 10.88
CA LYS A 33 -3.65 3.01 9.88
C LYS A 33 -3.14 3.23 8.45
N GLY A 34 -2.78 4.46 8.09
CA GLY A 34 -2.21 4.77 6.77
C GLY A 34 -0.91 3.99 6.50
N GLY A 35 -0.04 3.87 7.50
CA GLY A 35 1.17 3.06 7.46
C GLY A 35 0.91 1.57 7.27
N LEU A 36 -0.11 1.01 7.94
CA LEU A 36 -0.53 -0.38 7.74
C LEU A 36 -1.03 -0.62 6.31
N PHE A 37 -1.81 0.30 5.74
CA PHE A 37 -2.25 0.21 4.34
C PHE A 37 -1.09 0.29 3.34
N LEU A 38 -0.08 1.14 3.62
CA LEU A 38 1.15 1.20 2.83
C LEU A 38 1.93 -0.13 2.86
N LEU A 39 2.07 -0.74 4.04
CA LEU A 39 2.73 -2.05 4.20
C LEU A 39 2.00 -3.15 3.43
N ILE A 40 0.66 -3.19 3.50
CA ILE A 40 -0.15 -4.16 2.75
C ILE A 40 0.02 -3.94 1.24
N GLY A 41 0.02 -2.69 0.78
CA GLY A 41 0.26 -2.35 -0.63
C GLY A 41 1.65 -2.78 -1.13
N LEU A 42 2.69 -2.54 -0.33
CA LEU A 42 4.06 -2.99 -0.60
C LEU A 42 4.18 -4.52 -0.65
N MET A 43 3.55 -5.21 0.29
CA MET A 43 3.53 -6.66 0.35
C MET A 43 2.81 -7.24 -0.88
N ALA A 44 1.69 -6.66 -1.29
CA ALA A 44 0.99 -7.04 -2.52
C ALA A 44 1.84 -6.82 -3.78
N LEU A 45 2.58 -5.70 -3.87
CA LEU A 45 3.54 -5.43 -4.95
C LEU A 45 4.70 -6.44 -4.96
N PHE A 46 5.23 -6.80 -3.78
CA PHE A 46 6.28 -7.80 -3.66
C PHE A 46 5.82 -9.17 -4.16
N PHE A 47 4.63 -9.62 -3.76
CA PHE A 47 4.03 -10.86 -4.25
C PHE A 47 3.71 -10.80 -5.74
N ALA A 48 3.24 -9.66 -6.25
CA ALA A 48 2.99 -9.48 -7.68
C ALA A 48 4.29 -9.63 -8.50
N LYS A 49 5.40 -9.04 -8.03
CA LYS A 49 6.73 -9.20 -8.64
C LYS A 49 7.19 -10.66 -8.59
N GLN A 50 7.00 -11.33 -7.45
CA GLN A 50 7.39 -12.73 -7.29
C GLN A 50 6.57 -13.66 -8.21
N TYR A 51 5.28 -13.39 -8.38
CA TYR A 51 4.39 -14.13 -9.26
C TYR A 51 4.76 -13.95 -10.74
N TYR A 52 5.06 -12.72 -11.15
CA TYR A 52 5.53 -12.42 -12.51
C TYR A 52 6.82 -13.18 -12.84
N ASN A 53 7.83 -13.10 -11.95
CA ASN A 53 9.09 -13.85 -12.09
C ASN A 53 8.92 -15.38 -12.14
N LYS A 54 7.83 -15.91 -11.55
CA LYS A 54 7.52 -17.35 -11.58
C LYS A 54 6.77 -17.78 -12.84
N THR A 55 6.18 -16.85 -13.57
CA THR A 55 5.40 -17.10 -14.79
C THR A 55 6.27 -17.01 -16.06
N GLU A 56 7.42 -16.33 -15.98
CA GLU A 56 8.43 -16.25 -17.06
C GLU A 56 9.44 -17.42 -17.10
N ARG A 57 9.38 -18.38 -16.15
CA ARG A 57 10.19 -19.61 -16.13
C ARG A 57 9.35 -20.81 -16.55
#